data_AF-A0A0C1ZF90-F1
#
_entry.id   AF-A0A0C1ZF90-F1
#
_cell.length_a   1.000
_cell.length_b   1.000
_cell.length_c   1.000
_cell.angle_alpha   90.00
_cell.angle_beta   90.00
_cell.angle_gamma   90.00
#
_symmetry.space_group_name_H-M   'P 1'
#
loop_
_entity.id
_entity.type
_entity.pdbx_description
1 polymer ?
#
loop_
_entity_poly.entity_id
_entity_poly.type
_entity_poly.pdbx_seq_one_letter_code
_entity_poly.pdbx_strand_id
1 'polypeptide(L)'
;MTMRTIITTAMMGLALTLGACDKAEPAKADKQAKADPGAKPADADKLANADKPDDAVDAPALDPKVEKAVNVANMIANDPAAADKILDEAGLDRDSFEAMLYEIARDPDLSKSYAIAREV
;
A
#
# COMPACT_ATOMS: atom_id res chain seq x y z
N MET A 1 -23.68 43.29 -16.53
CA MET A 1 -22.51 43.37 -17.43
C MET A 1 -21.54 42.28 -17.03
N THR A 2 -21.42 41.27 -17.89
CA THR A 2 -20.73 40.01 -17.66
C THR A 2 -19.29 40.14 -18.13
N MET A 3 -18.32 40.16 -17.22
CA MET A 3 -16.89 40.10 -17.59
C MET A 3 -16.45 38.64 -17.65
N ARG A 4 -16.38 38.13 -18.88
CA ARG A 4 -15.63 36.93 -19.25
C ARG A 4 -14.20 37.37 -19.58
N THR A 5 -13.21 36.90 -18.82
CA THR A 5 -11.81 37.05 -19.20
C THR A 5 -11.15 35.68 -19.21
N ILE A 6 -10.78 35.30 -20.43
CA ILE A 6 -10.10 34.09 -20.86
C ILE A 6 -8.59 34.34 -20.71
N ILE A 7 -7.87 33.51 -19.96
CA ILE A 7 -6.40 33.40 -20.00
C ILE A 7 -6.07 31.91 -19.81
N THR A 8 -5.97 31.13 -20.89
CA THR A 8 -4.75 30.89 -21.70
C THR A 8 -3.72 30.04 -20.97
N THR A 9 -3.88 28.73 -21.16
CA THR A 9 -2.87 27.73 -21.52
C THR A 9 -1.39 28.14 -21.40
N ALA A 10 -0.68 27.51 -20.47
CA ALA A 10 0.75 27.24 -20.58
C ALA A 10 1.04 25.82 -20.06
N MET A 11 0.89 24.84 -20.94
CA MET A 11 1.57 23.55 -20.79
C MET A 11 3.05 23.75 -21.15
N MET A 12 3.92 23.81 -20.14
CA MET A 12 5.34 23.46 -20.25
C MET A 12 5.44 22.07 -19.62
N GLY A 13 5.70 20.97 -20.33
CA GLY A 13 6.80 20.80 -21.27
C GLY A 13 8.04 20.27 -20.54
N LEU A 14 7.90 19.19 -19.76
CA LEU A 14 9.02 18.55 -19.05
C LEU A 14 9.79 17.67 -20.04
N ALA A 15 10.80 18.24 -20.68
CA ALA A 15 11.70 17.55 -21.59
C ALA A 15 12.65 16.61 -20.82
N LEU A 16 12.52 15.31 -21.10
CA LEU A 16 13.51 14.28 -20.77
C LEU A 16 14.82 14.59 -21.50
N THR A 17 15.89 14.89 -20.75
CA THR A 17 17.25 14.91 -21.29
C THR A 17 18.07 13.79 -20.66
N LEU A 18 18.26 12.73 -21.45
CA LEU A 18 19.35 11.77 -21.26
C LEU A 18 20.68 12.50 -21.50
N GLY A 19 21.46 12.69 -20.44
CA GLY A 19 22.83 13.18 -20.51
C GLY A 19 23.80 12.13 -19.96
N ALA A 20 24.34 11.30 -20.85
CA ALA A 20 25.57 10.55 -20.62
C ALA A 20 26.79 11.42 -21.02
N CYS A 21 27.96 11.07 -20.48
CA CYS A 21 29.30 11.69 -20.58
C CYS A 21 29.63 12.77 -19.52
N ASP A 22 30.50 12.52 -18.55
CA ASP A 22 31.98 12.27 -18.61
C ASP A 22 32.73 13.54 -18.16
N LYS A 23 33.09 13.60 -16.86
CA LYS A 23 34.35 14.18 -16.31
C LYS A 23 34.36 14.35 -14.78
N ALA A 24 35.26 13.58 -14.16
CA ALA A 24 36.20 13.90 -13.07
C ALA A 24 35.76 14.64 -11.79
N GLU A 25 36.03 13.97 -10.67
CA GLU A 25 35.88 14.33 -9.24
C GLU A 25 36.79 15.51 -8.77
N PRO A 26 36.65 16.00 -7.51
CA PRO A 26 37.30 15.33 -6.37
C PRO A 26 36.47 15.24 -5.06
N ALA A 27 36.53 14.04 -4.47
CA ALA A 27 36.65 13.71 -3.04
C ALA A 27 36.02 14.62 -1.97
N LYS A 28 35.04 14.05 -1.24
CA LYS A 28 35.06 14.01 0.23
C LYS A 28 34.56 12.65 0.73
N ALA A 29 35.33 12.09 1.64
CA ALA A 29 35.09 10.84 2.33
C ALA A 29 33.84 10.89 3.21
N ASP A 30 33.09 9.79 3.28
CA ASP A 30 32.57 9.31 4.56
C ASP A 30 32.35 7.77 4.51
N LYS A 31 33.03 7.11 5.45
CA LYS A 31 32.70 5.87 6.17
C LYS A 31 32.01 4.71 5.42
N GLN A 32 32.87 3.73 5.16
CA GLN A 32 32.69 2.29 5.38
C GLN A 32 31.52 1.85 6.28
N ALA A 33 30.60 1.07 5.71
CA ALA A 33 29.98 -0.07 6.40
C ALA A 33 29.57 -1.15 5.37
N LYS A 34 30.34 -2.24 5.36
CA LYS A 34 29.95 -3.53 4.76
C LYS A 34 28.95 -4.20 5.69
N ALA A 35 27.87 -4.75 5.13
CA ALA A 35 27.47 -6.16 5.23
C ALA A 35 25.94 -6.31 5.05
N ASP A 36 25.55 -6.87 3.91
CA ASP A 36 24.48 -7.88 3.82
C ASP A 36 25.23 -9.23 3.74
N PRO A 37 24.76 -10.42 4.22
CA PRO A 37 23.37 -10.87 4.33
C PRO A 37 23.02 -11.62 5.63
N GLY A 38 21.73 -11.87 5.91
CA GLY A 38 21.40 -12.78 7.01
C GLY A 38 19.93 -12.92 7.36
N ALA A 39 19.21 -13.69 6.55
CA ALA A 39 17.91 -14.24 6.89
C ALA A 39 17.94 -15.05 8.21
N LYS A 40 16.95 -14.83 9.09
CA LYS A 40 16.17 -15.90 9.72
C LYS A 40 14.84 -15.39 10.32
N PRO A 41 13.71 -16.06 10.03
CA PRO A 41 12.39 -15.73 10.56
C PRO A 41 12.06 -16.50 11.87
N ALA A 42 10.88 -16.21 12.43
CA ALA A 42 10.20 -16.79 13.61
C ALA A 42 10.72 -16.24 14.96
N ASP A 43 9.88 -15.78 15.87
CA ASP A 43 8.57 -16.31 16.28
C ASP A 43 7.53 -15.19 16.49
N ALA A 44 6.40 -15.27 15.77
CA ALA A 44 5.16 -14.60 16.15
C ALA A 44 4.12 -15.69 16.41
N ASP A 45 4.29 -16.38 17.53
CA ASP A 45 3.29 -17.30 18.04
C ASP A 45 2.09 -16.49 18.54
N LYS A 46 0.92 -16.84 18.01
CA LYS A 46 -0.39 -16.73 18.68
C LYS A 46 -1.12 -15.38 18.64
N LEU A 47 -1.70 -15.07 17.48
CA LEU A 47 -2.94 -14.31 17.44
C LEU A 47 -4.12 -15.25 17.66
N ALA A 48 -4.64 -15.22 18.88
CA ALA A 48 -5.88 -15.88 19.26
C ALA A 48 -7.06 -15.18 18.58
N ASN A 49 -7.92 -16.00 17.98
CA ASN A 49 -9.18 -15.68 17.32
C ASN A 49 -9.99 -14.60 18.04
N ALA A 50 -10.31 -13.53 17.31
CA ALA A 50 -11.46 -12.68 17.61
C ALA A 50 -12.65 -13.15 16.75
N ASP A 51 -13.62 -13.66 17.47
CA ASP A 51 -14.88 -14.27 17.05
C ASP A 51 -15.94 -13.21 16.68
N LYS A 52 -16.66 -13.44 15.57
CA LYS A 52 -18.00 -12.96 15.11
C LYS A 52 -18.05 -12.03 13.88
N PRO A 53 -19.19 -11.95 13.13
CA PRO A 53 -20.40 -12.81 13.11
C PRO A 53 -20.75 -13.44 11.74
N ASP A 54 -21.52 -14.52 11.82
CA ASP A 54 -22.31 -15.18 10.76
C ASP A 54 -23.22 -14.19 9.99
N ASP A 55 -22.93 -13.96 8.70
CA ASP A 55 -23.93 -13.75 7.64
C ASP A 55 -23.23 -13.77 6.26
N ALA A 56 -22.82 -14.96 5.81
CA ALA A 56 -22.24 -15.15 4.49
C ALA A 56 -23.22 -15.89 3.59
N VAL A 57 -23.95 -15.12 2.78
CA VAL A 57 -24.43 -15.58 1.47
C VAL A 57 -23.23 -16.16 0.71
N ASP A 58 -23.43 -17.33 0.11
CA ASP A 58 -22.45 -18.20 -0.57
C ASP A 58 -21.80 -17.51 -1.80
N ALA A 59 -21.05 -16.43 -1.54
CA ALA A 59 -19.98 -15.97 -2.38
C ALA A 59 -18.82 -16.95 -2.21
N PRO A 60 -18.04 -17.23 -3.26
CA PRO A 60 -16.83 -18.05 -3.10
C PRO A 60 -16.03 -17.49 -1.93
N ALA A 61 -15.81 -18.33 -0.91
CA ALA A 61 -15.13 -17.92 0.32
C ALA A 61 -13.84 -17.20 -0.07
N LEU A 62 -13.78 -15.90 0.23
CA LEU A 62 -12.60 -15.10 -0.06
C LEU A 62 -11.43 -15.66 0.75
N ASP A 63 -10.23 -15.49 0.21
CA ASP A 63 -9.04 -15.75 1.03
C ASP A 63 -9.11 -14.87 2.28
N PRO A 64 -8.88 -15.41 3.49
CA PRO A 64 -9.02 -14.66 4.74
C PRO A 64 -8.18 -13.38 4.78
N LYS A 65 -7.05 -13.36 4.06
CA LYS A 65 -6.20 -12.16 3.94
C LYS A 65 -6.86 -11.08 3.10
N VAL A 66 -7.48 -11.47 1.99
CA VAL A 66 -8.22 -10.55 1.10
C VAL A 66 -9.42 -9.99 1.84
N GLU A 67 -10.19 -10.82 2.54
CA GLU A 67 -11.33 -10.38 3.34
C GLU A 67 -10.92 -9.36 4.41
N LYS A 68 -9.88 -9.67 5.19
CA LYS A 68 -9.35 -8.75 6.20
C LYS A 68 -8.89 -7.44 5.58
N ALA A 69 -8.16 -7.48 4.46
CA ALA A 69 -7.66 -6.30 3.78
C ALA A 69 -8.80 -5.41 3.25
N VAL A 70 -9.84 -6.01 2.65
CA VAL A 70 -11.02 -5.28 2.15
C VAL A 70 -11.79 -4.62 3.28
N ASN A 71 -12.05 -5.35 4.37
CA ASN A 71 -12.75 -4.81 5.53
C ASN A 71 -12.01 -3.60 6.13
N VAL A 72 -10.69 -3.73 6.35
CA VAL A 72 -9.87 -2.63 6.86
C VAL A 72 -9.85 -1.46 5.88
N ALA A 73 -9.65 -1.70 4.59
CA ALA A 73 -9.66 -0.66 3.57
C ALA A 73 -11.00 0.10 3.51
N ASN A 74 -12.12 -0.61 3.63
CA ASN A 74 -13.46 -0.01 3.61
C ASN A 74 -13.72 0.82 4.88
N MET A 75 -13.30 0.35 6.05
CA MET A 75 -13.39 1.13 7.29
C MET A 75 -12.57 2.44 7.19
N ILE A 76 -11.33 2.36 6.70
CA ILE A 76 -10.46 3.53 6.51
C ILE A 76 -11.05 4.49 5.46
N ALA A 77 -11.63 3.96 4.37
CA ALA A 77 -12.27 4.80 3.35
C ALA A 77 -13.48 5.58 3.90
N ASN A 78 -14.22 4.98 4.83
CA ASN A 78 -15.36 5.63 5.48
C ASN A 78 -14.95 6.65 6.54
N ASP A 79 -13.87 6.39 7.31
CA ASP A 79 -13.31 7.33 8.28
C ASP A 79 -11.77 7.41 8.19
N PRO A 80 -11.24 8.22 7.26
CA PRO A 80 -9.79 8.36 7.09
C PRO A 80 -9.08 8.97 8.30
N ALA A 81 -9.79 9.74 9.12
CA ALA A 81 -9.20 10.36 10.32
C ALA A 81 -8.97 9.34 11.43
N ALA A 82 -9.72 8.24 11.43
CA ALA A 82 -9.58 7.13 12.37
C ALA A 82 -8.68 6.00 11.87
N ALA A 83 -7.95 6.18 10.76
CA ALA A 83 -7.20 5.11 10.10
C ALA A 83 -6.26 4.34 11.04
N ASP A 84 -5.48 5.05 11.88
CA ASP A 84 -4.56 4.41 12.82
C ASP A 84 -5.31 3.57 13.88
N LYS A 85 -6.45 4.07 14.38
CA LYS A 85 -7.28 3.34 15.33
C LYS A 85 -7.91 2.09 14.71
N ILE A 86 -8.36 2.18 13.45
CA ILE A 86 -8.94 1.06 12.71
C ILE A 86 -7.90 -0.03 12.48
N LEU A 87 -6.67 0.36 12.13
CA LEU A 87 -5.54 -0.56 11.98
C LEU A 87 -5.23 -1.25 13.31
N ASP A 88 -5.08 -0.48 14.39
CA ASP A 88 -4.79 -1.00 15.73
C ASP A 88 -5.87 -2.00 16.19
N GLU A 89 -7.16 -1.69 15.97
CA GLU A 89 -8.29 -2.59 16.28
C GLU A 89 -8.26 -3.87 15.44
N ALA A 90 -7.73 -3.82 14.21
CA ALA A 90 -7.50 -4.98 13.37
C ALA A 90 -6.22 -5.75 13.73
N GLY A 91 -5.46 -5.32 14.75
CA GLY A 91 -4.16 -5.86 15.12
C GLY A 91 -3.11 -5.66 14.02
N LEU A 92 -3.22 -4.55 13.30
CA LEU A 92 -2.32 -4.14 12.22
C LEU A 92 -1.76 -2.77 12.55
N ASP A 93 -0.60 -2.50 12.00
CA ASP A 93 0.00 -1.18 11.89
C ASP A 93 0.05 -0.79 10.41
N ARG A 94 0.54 0.41 10.10
CA ARG A 94 0.61 0.89 8.71
C ARG A 94 1.51 0.01 7.84
N ASP A 95 2.67 -0.38 8.34
CA ASP A 95 3.64 -1.19 7.60
C ASP A 95 3.10 -2.61 7.37
N SER A 96 2.46 -3.21 8.38
CA SER A 96 1.87 -4.56 8.23
C SER A 96 0.63 -4.59 7.34
N PHE A 97 -0.19 -3.54 7.34
CA PHE A 97 -1.29 -3.42 6.38
C PHE A 97 -0.79 -3.19 4.95
N GLU A 98 0.23 -2.33 4.76
CA GLU A 98 0.85 -2.14 3.45
C GLU A 98 1.50 -3.44 2.95
N ALA A 99 2.23 -4.15 3.80
CA ALA A 99 2.80 -5.46 3.46
C ALA A 99 1.72 -6.46 3.03
N MET A 100 0.59 -6.51 3.73
CA MET A 100 -0.55 -7.37 3.37
C MET A 100 -1.08 -7.03 1.98
N LEU A 101 -1.21 -5.74 1.64
CA LEU A 101 -1.63 -5.31 0.31
C LEU A 101 -0.62 -5.69 -0.77
N TYR A 102 0.69 -5.59 -0.49
CA TYR A 102 1.72 -6.06 -1.43
C TYR A 102 1.67 -7.57 -1.65
N GLU A 103 1.44 -8.36 -0.61
CA GLU A 103 1.29 -9.81 -0.72
C GLU A 103 0.09 -10.18 -1.59
N ILE A 104 -1.04 -9.50 -1.39
CA ILE A 104 -2.24 -9.65 -2.23
C ILE A 104 -1.93 -9.24 -3.67
N ALA A 105 -1.25 -8.12 -3.87
CA ALA A 105 -0.92 -7.61 -5.21
C ALA A 105 0.08 -8.49 -5.96
N ARG A 106 0.95 -9.21 -5.24
CA ARG A 106 1.94 -10.12 -5.82
C ARG A 106 1.31 -11.40 -6.37
N ASP A 107 0.17 -11.80 -5.84
CA ASP A 107 -0.57 -12.97 -6.30
C ASP A 107 -1.70 -12.53 -7.26
N PRO A 108 -1.70 -12.99 -8.52
CA PRO A 108 -2.68 -12.54 -9.51
C PRO A 108 -4.11 -12.97 -9.19
N ASP A 109 -4.32 -14.04 -8.42
CA ASP A 109 -5.66 -14.51 -8.09
C ASP A 109 -6.19 -13.81 -6.82
N LEU A 110 -5.33 -13.56 -5.83
CA LEU A 110 -5.67 -12.70 -4.69
C LEU A 110 -5.95 -11.26 -5.11
N SER A 111 -5.14 -10.72 -6.03
CA SER A 111 -5.32 -9.37 -6.55
C SER A 111 -6.66 -9.19 -7.26
N LYS A 112 -7.09 -10.16 -8.09
CA LYS A 112 -8.41 -10.14 -8.72
C LYS A 112 -9.52 -10.22 -7.67
N SER A 113 -9.36 -11.11 -6.68
CA SER A 113 -10.35 -11.30 -5.62
C SER A 113 -10.54 -10.03 -4.80
N TYR A 114 -9.43 -9.35 -4.46
CA TYR A 114 -9.45 -8.06 -3.78
C TYR A 114 -10.09 -6.96 -4.62
N ALA A 115 -9.79 -6.89 -5.93
CA ALA A 115 -10.39 -5.91 -6.83
C ALA A 115 -11.90 -6.09 -6.93
N ILE A 116 -12.37 -7.32 -7.14
CA ILE A 116 -13.81 -7.64 -7.21
C ILE A 116 -14.50 -7.27 -5.89
N ALA A 117 -13.92 -7.67 -4.76
CA ALA A 117 -14.49 -7.40 -3.44
C ALA A 117 -14.54 -5.90 -3.09
N ARG A 118 -13.71 -5.06 -3.73
CA ARG A 118 -13.70 -3.60 -3.57
C ARG A 118 -14.57 -2.83 -4.58
N GLU A 119 -15.10 -3.50 -5.60
CA GLU A 119 -16.01 -2.91 -6.59
C GLU A 119 -17.48 -2.91 -6.12
N VAL A 120 -17.79 -3.73 -5.12
CA VAL A 120 -19.12 -3.86 -4.48
C VAL A 120 -19.36 -2.73 -3.49
#